data_AF-A0A1A8LBX9-F1
#
_entry.id   AF-A0A1A8LBX9-F1
#
_cell.length_a   1.000
_cell.length_b   1.000
_cell.length_c   1.000
_cell.angle_alpha   90.00
_cell.angle_beta   90.00
_cell.angle_gamma   90.00
#
_symmetry.space_group_name_H-M   'P 1'
#
loop_
_entity.id
_entity.type
_entity.pdbx_description
1 polymer ?
#
loop_
_entity_poly.entity_id
_entity_poly.type
_entity_poly.pdbx_seq_one_letter_code
_entity_poly.pdbx_strand_id
1 'polypeptide(L)' 'PSGVGVTELKRRLVISDPDRYGVSVPYTTRERRNQESDGVEYHFVSNQVFEEQLLDHRFVEYGVYKGHYYGT' A
#
# COMPACT_ATOMS: atom_id res chain seq x y z
N PRO A 1 -5.54 14.08 4.38
CA PRO A 1 -4.80 15.12 3.62
C PRO A 1 -3.63 14.51 2.82
N SER A 2 -3.85 14.24 1.52
CA SER A 2 -2.78 13.89 0.57
C SER A 2 -1.96 15.14 0.27
N GLY A 3 -0.68 15.19 0.67
CA GLY A 3 0.22 16.31 0.33
C GLY A 3 1.10 16.85 1.46
N VAL A 4 0.95 16.39 2.70
CA VAL A 4 1.76 16.86 3.84
C VAL A 4 3.16 16.21 3.94
N GLY A 5 3.61 15.50 2.90
CA GLY A 5 4.96 14.92 2.85
C GLY A 5 5.19 13.69 3.75
N VAL A 6 4.15 13.12 4.35
CA VAL A 6 4.24 11.93 5.23
C VAL A 6 4.92 10.76 4.53
N THR A 7 4.59 10.49 3.27
CA THR A 7 5.24 9.44 2.46
C THR A 7 6.74 9.69 2.34
N GLU A 8 7.14 10.94 2.11
CA GLU A 8 8.55 11.31 1.97
C GLU A 8 9.30 11.25 3.31
N LEU A 9 8.64 11.56 4.43
CA LEU A 9 9.20 11.37 5.76
C LEU A 9 9.41 9.89 6.10
N LYS A 10 8.41 9.03 5.82
CA LYS A 10 8.55 7.58 6.00
C LYS A 10 9.71 7.03 5.17
N ARG A 11 9.82 7.44 3.91
CA ARG A 11 10.93 7.04 3.03
C ARG A 11 12.29 7.47 3.59
N ARG A 12 12.43 8.74 3.99
CA ARG A 12 13.68 9.25 4.57
C ARG A 12 14.06 8.55 5.87
N LEU A 13 13.08 8.18 6.70
CA LEU A 13 13.33 7.42 7.93
C LEU A 13 13.91 6.03 7.64
N VAL A 14 13.33 5.29 6.69
CA VAL A 14 13.87 3.99 6.26
C VAL A 14 15.27 4.13 5.68
N ILE A 15 15.52 5.15 4.85
CA ILE A 15 16.86 5.41 4.29
C ILE A 15 17.88 5.74 5.38
N SER A 16 17.47 6.40 6.46
CA SER A 16 18.39 6.80 7.52
C SER A 16 18.93 5.62 8.34
N ASP A 17 18.16 4.54 8.46
CA ASP A 17 18.53 3.35 9.24
C ASP A 17 17.73 2.12 8.74
N PRO A 18 18.13 1.53 7.60
CA PRO A 18 17.37 0.48 6.93
C PRO A 18 17.36 -0.85 7.68
N ASP A 19 18.31 -1.08 8.58
CA ASP A 19 18.37 -2.28 9.42
C ASP A 19 17.31 -2.26 10.53
N ARG A 20 16.82 -1.08 10.89
CA ARG A 20 15.87 -0.89 12.00
C ARG A 20 14.45 -0.55 11.55
N TYR A 21 14.30 0.12 10.40
CA TYR A 21 13.00 0.57 9.91
C TYR A 21 12.65 -0.04 8.56
N GLY A 22 11.41 -0.52 8.47
CA GLY A 22 10.78 -0.91 7.21
C GLY A 22 9.45 -0.19 7.03
N VAL A 23 8.97 -0.16 5.80
CA VAL A 23 7.59 0.26 5.48
C VAL A 23 6.84 -0.94 4.93
N SER A 24 5.63 -1.15 5.43
CA SER A 24 4.71 -2.12 4.82
C SER A 24 4.27 -1.62 3.46
N VAL A 25 4.24 -2.51 2.46
CA VAL A 25 3.70 -2.21 1.13
C VAL A 25 2.21 -2.57 1.15
N PRO A 26 1.30 -1.58 1.07
CA PRO A 26 -0.14 -1.84 1.09
C PRO A 26 -0.63 -2.53 -0.19
N TYR A 27 -1.81 -3.13 -0.14
CA TYR A 27 -2.51 -3.71 -1.29
C TYR A 27 -3.52 -2.73 -1.86
N THR A 28 -3.73 -2.76 -3.17
CA THR A 28 -4.81 -2.02 -3.82
C THR A 28 -5.40 -2.76 -5.02
N THR A 29 -6.67 -2.50 -5.31
CA THR A 29 -7.36 -2.98 -6.53
C THR A 29 -7.37 -1.97 -7.66
N ARG A 30 -6.72 -0.81 -7.46
CA ARG A 30 -6.49 0.15 -8.53
C ARG A 30 -5.48 -0.41 -9.52
N GLU A 31 -5.64 -0.10 -10.81
CA GLU A 31 -4.60 -0.40 -11.79
C GLU A 31 -3.31 0.40 -11.52
N ARG A 32 -2.18 -0.27 -11.71
CA ARG A 32 -0.83 0.31 -11.65
C ARG A 32 -0.67 1.38 -12.74
N ARG A 33 -0.16 2.56 -12.40
CA ARG A 33 0.23 3.57 -13.40
C ARG A 33 1.60 3.24 -13.98
N ASN A 34 1.91 3.79 -15.16
CA ASN A 34 3.16 3.54 -15.88
C ASN A 34 4.44 3.81 -15.06
N GLN A 35 4.40 4.74 -14.10
CA GLN A 35 5.55 5.12 -13.28
C GLN A 35 5.66 4.32 -11.96
N GLU A 36 4.65 3.50 -11.64
CA GLU A 36 4.60 2.74 -10.37
C GLU A 36 5.13 1.33 -10.57
N SER A 37 5.68 0.72 -9.53
CA SER A 37 6.15 -0.68 -9.56
C SER A 37 5.38 -1.53 -8.55
N ASP A 38 5.05 -2.76 -8.95
CA ASP A 38 4.41 -3.72 -8.04
C ASP A 38 5.37 -4.09 -6.90
N GLY A 39 4.84 -4.14 -5.68
CA GLY A 39 5.61 -4.42 -4.47
C GLY A 39 6.51 -3.28 -4.00
N VAL A 40 6.41 -2.09 -4.60
CA VAL A 40 7.13 -0.89 -4.16
C VAL A 40 6.16 0.12 -3.56
N GLU A 41 5.24 0.66 -4.36
CA GLU A 41 4.21 1.58 -3.85
C GLU A 41 2.99 0.84 -3.32
N TYR A 42 2.55 -0.18 -4.04
CA TYR A 42 1.45 -1.06 -3.67
C TYR A 42 1.68 -2.47 -4.24
N HIS A 43 1.03 -3.46 -3.64
CA HIS A 43 0.68 -4.71 -4.30
C HIS A 43 -0.61 -4.50 -5.09
N PHE A 44 -0.51 -4.52 -6.42
CA PHE A 44 -1.63 -4.31 -7.32
C PHE A 44 -2.33 -5.64 -7.59
N VAL A 45 -3.48 -5.86 -6.95
CA VAL A 45 -4.23 -7.12 -7.01
C VAL A 45 -5.61 -6.91 -7.64
N SER A 46 -6.25 -7.98 -8.11
CA SER A 46 -7.65 -7.90 -8.55
C SER A 46 -8.60 -7.74 -7.36
N ASN A 47 -9.83 -7.27 -7.60
CA ASN A 47 -10.87 -7.23 -6.56
C ASN A 47 -11.09 -8.60 -5.93
N GLN A 48 -11.15 -9.65 -6.76
CA GLN A 48 -11.33 -11.03 -6.28
C GLN A 48 -10.23 -11.46 -5.29
N VAL A 49 -8.96 -11.16 -5.59
CA VAL A 49 -7.84 -11.49 -4.71
C VAL A 49 -7.91 -10.66 -3.43
N PHE A 50 -8.25 -9.38 -3.52
CA PHE A 50 -8.40 -8.52 -2.34
C PHE A 50 -9.53 -9.02 -1.42
N GLU A 51 -10.68 -9.40 -1.99
CA GLU A 51 -11.82 -9.93 -1.25
C GLU A 51 -11.48 -11.27 -0.58
N GLU A 52 -10.73 -12.15 -1.25
CA GLU A 52 -10.21 -13.38 -0.63
C GLU A 52 -9.29 -13.07 0.56
N GLN A 53 -8.35 -12.14 0.40
CA GLN A 53 -7.46 -11.72 1.50
C GLN A 53 -8.23 -11.09 2.67
N LEU A 54 -9.33 -10.40 2.37
CA LEU A 54 -10.21 -9.80 3.38
C LEU A 54 -10.95 -10.88 4.19
N LEU A 55 -11.45 -11.92 3.52
CA LEU A 55 -12.09 -13.08 4.16
C LEU A 55 -11.10 -13.88 5.02
N ASP A 56 -9.85 -13.96 4.58
CA ASP A 56 -8.76 -14.59 5.33
C ASP A 56 -8.21 -13.72 6.49
N HIS A 57 -8.81 -12.55 6.75
CA HIS A 57 -8.38 -11.61 7.80
C HIS A 57 -6.90 -11.20 7.68
N ARG A 58 -6.39 -11.04 6.46
CA ARG A 58 -4.98 -10.69 6.20
C ARG A 58 -4.67 -9.20 6.33
N PHE A 59 -5.69 -8.34 6.38
CA PHE A 59 -5.52 -6.89 6.53
C PHE A 59 -5.75 -6.44 7.97
N VAL A 60 -4.83 -5.64 8.50
CA VAL A 60 -4.96 -4.90 9.75
C VAL A 60 -5.90 -3.70 9.57
N GLU A 61 -5.83 -3.04 8.42
CA GLU A 61 -6.73 -1.94 8.05
C GLU A 61 -7.07 -1.98 6.55
N TYR A 62 -8.30 -1.60 6.20
CA TYR A 62 -8.73 -1.50 4.81
C TYR A 62 -9.83 -0.45 4.61
N GLY A 63 -9.99 0.01 3.37
CA GLY A 63 -11.00 0.97 2.99
C GLY A 63 -11.17 1.12 1.48
N VAL A 64 -12.17 1.92 1.09
CA VAL A 64 -12.48 2.20 -0.32
C VAL A 64 -12.21 3.66 -0.62
N TYR A 65 -11.45 3.91 -1.69
CA TYR A 65 -11.21 5.26 -2.19
C TYR A 65 -11.35 5.30 -3.71
N LYS A 66 -12.17 6.23 -4.21
CA LYS A 66 -12.48 6.39 -5.64
C LYS A 66 -12.90 5.07 -6.33
N GLY A 67 -13.62 4.21 -5.61
CA GLY A 67 -14.10 2.93 -6.14
C GLY A 67 -13.06 1.79 -6.15
N HIS A 68 -11.87 1.99 -5.59
CA HIS A 68 -10.86 0.95 -5.44
C HIS A 68 -10.60 0.65 -3.97
N TYR A 69 -10.29 -0.62 -3.67
CA TYR A 69 -9.89 -1.04 -2.34
C TYR A 69 -8.43 -0.71 -2.08
N TYR A 70 -8.14 -0.42 -0.81
CA TYR A 70 -6.81 -0.22 -0.26
C TYR A 70 -6.74 -0.92 1.10
N GLY A 71 -5.65 -1.62 1.39
CA GLY A 71 -5.47 -2.30 2.68
C GLY A 71 -4.01 -2.49 3.05
N THR A 72 -3.74 -2.66 4.35
CA THR A 72 -2.42 -2.99 4.91
C THR A 72 -2.57 -4.15 5.88
#